data_AF-A0A6N0LIS1-F1
#
_entry.id   AF-A0A6N0LIS1-F1
#
_cell.length_a   1.000
_cell.length_b   1.000
_cell.length_c   1.000
_cell.angle_alpha   90.00
_cell.angle_beta   90.00
_cell.angle_gamma   90.00
#
_symmetry.space_group_name_H-M   'P 1'
#
loop_
_entity.id
_entity.type
_entity.pdbx_description
1 polymer ?
#
loop_
_entity_poly.entity_id
_entity_poly.type
_entity_poly.pdbx_seq_one_letter_code
_entity_poly.pdbx_strand_id
1 'polypeptide(L)'
;MSNWVNVTQDKSTGIELIHAHFKGFAYDPHLHSSYLIGVTELGHQQFNCRKKIIDSYQGQTFMLEPEEVHDGNAPDPLGFTYKMMHLDPAWLKKSYEGIFNEPIELAIESTLRSDPQLSHLILSTYNILNNNESQLMKDTYLDLLLENLGNTPIFN
;
A
#
# COMPACT_ATOMS: atom_id res chain seq x y z
N MET A 1 -1.20 -21.97 -9.65
CA MET A 1 0.02 -21.20 -9.37
C MET A 1 0.50 -21.55 -7.98
N SER A 2 1.82 -21.69 -7.79
CA SER A 2 2.47 -21.78 -6.47
C SER A 2 2.60 -20.38 -5.87
N ASN A 3 2.93 -20.29 -4.58
CA ASN A 3 3.26 -19.00 -3.95
C ASN A 3 4.48 -18.36 -4.63
N TRP A 4 4.48 -17.04 -4.76
CA TRP A 4 5.61 -16.26 -5.28
C TRP A 4 5.58 -14.84 -4.72
N VAL A 5 6.75 -14.22 -4.62
CA VAL A 5 6.93 -12.84 -4.19
C VAL A 5 8.00 -12.21 -5.08
N ASN A 6 7.67 -11.07 -5.66
CA ASN A 6 8.60 -10.21 -6.38
C ASN A 6 8.72 -8.90 -5.62
N VAL A 7 9.96 -8.51 -5.32
CA VAL A 7 10.28 -7.27 -4.62
C VAL A 7 11.22 -6.46 -5.50
N THR A 8 10.86 -5.20 -5.72
CA THR A 8 11.71 -4.20 -6.36
C THR A 8 11.73 -2.94 -5.51
N GLN A 9 12.64 -2.01 -5.81
CA GLN A 9 12.71 -0.73 -5.13
C GLN A 9 12.95 0.36 -6.16
N ASP A 10 12.15 1.43 -6.10
CA ASP A 10 12.43 2.62 -6.88
C ASP A 10 13.64 3.35 -6.30
N LYS A 11 14.68 3.54 -7.12
CA LYS A 11 15.95 4.12 -6.67
C LYS A 11 15.87 5.60 -6.32
N SER A 12 14.88 6.33 -6.84
CA SER A 12 14.76 7.78 -6.63
C SER A 12 14.10 8.09 -5.28
N THR A 13 13.13 7.28 -4.89
CA THR A 13 12.31 7.47 -3.67
C THR A 13 12.69 6.53 -2.54
N GLY A 14 13.28 5.37 -2.85
CA GLY A 14 13.50 4.29 -1.88
C GLY A 14 12.25 3.46 -1.58
N ILE A 15 11.11 3.72 -2.24
CA ILE A 15 9.87 2.97 -2.06
C ILE A 15 10.07 1.54 -2.52
N GLU A 16 9.83 0.59 -1.61
CA GLU A 16 9.78 -0.84 -1.92
C GLU A 16 8.43 -1.20 -2.51
N LEU A 17 8.45 -1.98 -3.59
CA LEU A 17 7.30 -2.40 -4.37
C LEU A 17 7.21 -3.93 -4.31
N ILE A 18 6.11 -4.44 -3.77
CA ILE A 18 5.86 -5.87 -3.63
C ILE A 18 4.72 -6.27 -4.56
N HIS A 19 4.95 -7.28 -5.40
CA HIS A 19 3.90 -8.02 -6.09
C HIS A 19 3.99 -9.47 -5.61
N ALA A 20 2.91 -10.00 -5.04
CA ALA A 20 2.95 -11.33 -4.45
C ALA A 20 1.65 -12.09 -4.68
N HIS A 21 1.76 -13.41 -4.73
CA HIS A 21 0.63 -14.33 -4.76
C HIS A 21 0.81 -15.42 -3.72
N PHE A 22 -0.28 -15.72 -3.01
CA PHE A 22 -0.30 -16.73 -1.95
C PHE A 22 -1.55 -17.60 -2.04
N LYS A 23 -1.41 -18.87 -1.64
CA LYS A 23 -2.49 -19.84 -1.44
C LYS A 23 -2.42 -20.45 -0.05
N GLY A 24 -3.59 -20.67 0.56
CA GLY A 24 -3.67 -21.10 1.96
C GLY A 24 -2.94 -20.10 2.86
N PHE A 25 -2.17 -20.61 3.82
CA PHE A 25 -1.34 -19.79 4.69
C PHE A 25 -0.32 -18.96 3.89
N ALA A 26 -0.30 -17.64 4.10
CA ALA A 26 0.60 -16.73 3.39
C ALA A 26 1.83 -16.38 4.23
N TYR A 27 1.64 -15.83 5.44
CA TYR A 27 2.71 -15.40 6.33
C TYR A 27 2.25 -15.21 7.78
N ASP A 28 3.20 -15.37 8.71
CA ASP A 28 2.98 -15.21 10.16
C ASP A 28 2.76 -13.74 10.57
N PRO A 29 2.21 -13.50 11.78
CA PRO A 29 2.09 -12.15 12.33
C PRO A 29 3.44 -11.43 12.38
N HIS A 30 3.50 -10.22 11.81
CA HIS A 30 4.69 -9.37 11.77
C HIS A 30 4.30 -7.88 11.63
N LEU A 31 5.29 -6.99 11.63
CA LEU A 31 5.10 -5.55 11.47
C LEU A 31 6.27 -4.93 10.69
N HIS A 32 6.08 -3.70 10.20
CA HIS A 32 7.10 -2.91 9.52
C HIS A 32 7.10 -1.47 10.04
N SER A 33 8.20 -0.74 9.87
CA SER A 33 8.28 0.68 10.22
C SER A 33 7.74 1.62 9.14
N SER A 34 7.18 1.08 8.05
CA SER A 34 6.66 1.82 6.91
C SER A 34 5.14 1.77 6.87
N TYR A 35 4.53 2.80 6.28
CA TYR A 35 3.15 2.71 5.83
C TYR A 35 3.06 1.68 4.71
N LEU A 36 2.06 0.82 4.75
CA LEU A 36 1.79 -0.14 3.68
C LEU A 36 0.54 0.31 2.95
N ILE A 37 0.64 0.48 1.63
CA ILE A 37 -0.49 0.86 0.78
C ILE A 37 -0.55 -0.09 -0.40
N GLY A 38 -1.64 -0.83 -0.50
CA GLY A 38 -1.77 -1.88 -1.50
C GLY A 38 -3.18 -2.08 -2.02
N VAL A 39 -3.25 -2.88 -3.07
CA VAL A 39 -4.50 -3.33 -3.69
C VAL A 39 -4.47 -4.84 -3.80
N THR A 40 -5.54 -5.48 -3.34
CA THR A 40 -5.80 -6.90 -3.65
C THR A 40 -6.14 -6.96 -5.13
N GLU A 41 -5.17 -7.35 -5.97
CA GLU A 41 -5.30 -7.36 -7.42
C GLU A 41 -6.21 -8.50 -7.90
N LEU A 42 -6.15 -9.65 -7.23
CA LEU A 42 -6.94 -10.84 -7.55
C LEU A 42 -7.30 -11.61 -6.28
N GLY A 43 -8.49 -12.22 -6.28
CA GLY A 43 -8.92 -13.16 -5.24
C GLY A 43 -9.33 -12.50 -3.92
N HIS A 44 -9.19 -13.28 -2.84
CA HIS A 44 -9.58 -12.92 -1.48
C HIS A 44 -8.38 -13.03 -0.55
N GLN A 45 -7.85 -11.86 -0.17
CA GLN A 45 -6.83 -11.72 0.86
C GLN A 45 -7.53 -11.58 2.21
N GLN A 46 -7.23 -12.46 3.16
CA GLN A 46 -7.68 -12.35 4.54
C GLN A 46 -6.49 -12.14 5.46
N PHE A 47 -6.61 -11.23 6.42
CA PHE A 47 -5.57 -11.00 7.42
C PHE A 47 -6.14 -10.46 8.72
N ASN A 48 -5.46 -10.73 9.82
CA ASN A 48 -5.69 -10.06 11.09
C ASN A 48 -4.93 -8.74 11.12
N CYS A 49 -5.58 -7.66 11.53
CA CYS A 49 -4.96 -6.38 11.84
C CYS A 49 -5.85 -5.65 12.85
N ARG A 50 -5.28 -4.87 13.78
CA ARG A 50 -6.03 -4.15 14.83
C ARG A 50 -7.03 -5.05 15.60
N LYS A 51 -6.64 -6.32 15.84
CA LYS A 51 -7.48 -7.36 16.49
C LYS A 51 -8.78 -7.69 15.74
N LYS A 52 -8.85 -7.41 14.44
CA LYS A 52 -9.97 -7.73 13.56
C LYS A 52 -9.49 -8.59 12.41
N ILE A 53 -10.34 -9.51 11.98
CA ILE A 53 -10.18 -10.19 10.69
C ILE A 53 -10.65 -9.22 9.61
N ILE A 54 -9.82 -9.04 8.60
CA ILE A 54 -10.03 -8.16 7.47
C ILE A 54 -10.13 -9.02 6.21
N ASP A 55 -11.25 -8.90 5.49
CA ASP A 55 -11.49 -9.57 4.21
C ASP A 55 -11.35 -8.55 3.08
N SER A 56 -10.21 -8.59 2.39
CA SER A 56 -9.92 -7.76 1.23
C SER A 56 -10.15 -8.55 -0.06
N TYR A 57 -11.08 -8.07 -0.87
CA TYR A 57 -11.41 -8.66 -2.15
C TYR A 57 -10.76 -7.91 -3.30
N GLN A 58 -10.71 -8.57 -4.46
CA GLN A 58 -10.22 -8.00 -5.70
C GLN A 58 -10.70 -6.56 -5.94
N GLY A 59 -9.75 -5.67 -6.22
CA GLY A 59 -9.95 -4.25 -6.48
C GLY A 59 -9.97 -3.37 -5.22
N GLN A 60 -10.05 -3.94 -4.01
CA GLN A 60 -10.05 -3.16 -2.78
C GLN A 60 -8.65 -2.69 -2.40
N THR A 61 -8.60 -1.46 -1.88
CA THR A 61 -7.40 -0.89 -1.27
C THR A 61 -7.30 -1.35 0.18
N PHE A 62 -6.11 -1.76 0.59
CA PHE A 62 -5.78 -2.03 1.98
C PHE A 62 -4.57 -1.20 2.40
N MET A 63 -4.62 -0.67 3.62
CA MET A 63 -3.63 0.26 4.14
C MET A 63 -3.30 -0.05 5.58
N LEU A 64 -2.04 0.04 5.97
CA LEU A 64 -1.56 -0.24 7.32
C LEU A 64 -0.62 0.88 7.79
N GLU A 65 -0.77 1.26 9.04
CA GLU A 65 0.15 2.18 9.73
C GLU A 65 1.48 1.47 10.03
N PRO A 66 2.56 2.23 10.24
CA PRO A 66 3.77 1.70 10.86
C PRO A 66 3.46 0.95 12.17
N GLU A 67 4.22 -0.12 12.40
CA GLU A 67 4.19 -0.93 13.61
C GLU A 67 2.88 -1.72 13.85
N GLU A 68 1.94 -1.72 12.89
CA GLU A 68 0.74 -2.54 12.99
C GLU A 68 1.05 -4.01 12.74
N VAL A 69 0.83 -4.83 13.78
CA VAL A 69 0.94 -6.29 13.65
C VAL A 69 -0.15 -6.81 12.73
N HIS A 70 0.26 -7.53 11.69
CA HIS A 70 -0.64 -8.18 10.74
C HIS A 70 -0.09 -9.52 10.24
N ASP A 71 -0.98 -10.39 9.78
CA ASP A 71 -0.67 -11.70 9.18
C ASP A 71 -1.29 -11.82 7.78
N GLY A 72 -1.30 -13.02 7.20
CA GLY A 72 -1.92 -13.22 5.89
C GLY A 72 -2.35 -14.66 5.65
N ASN A 73 -3.53 -14.80 5.06
CA ASN A 73 -4.12 -16.07 4.66
C ASN A 73 -4.97 -15.91 3.40
N ALA A 74 -5.05 -16.97 2.60
CA ALA A 74 -5.92 -17.06 1.45
C ALA A 74 -7.02 -18.09 1.71
N PRO A 75 -8.25 -17.65 2.03
CA PRO A 75 -9.36 -18.57 2.29
C PRO A 75 -9.73 -19.40 1.06
N ASP A 76 -9.59 -18.82 -0.13
CA ASP A 76 -9.96 -19.45 -1.40
C ASP A 76 -8.83 -20.31 -1.99
N PRO A 77 -9.14 -21.48 -2.62
CA PRO A 77 -8.13 -22.37 -3.21
C PRO A 77 -7.31 -21.75 -4.34
N LEU A 78 -7.84 -20.70 -4.99
CA LEU A 78 -7.13 -19.97 -6.04
C LEU A 78 -6.11 -18.98 -5.49
N GLY A 79 -6.16 -18.66 -4.20
CA GLY A 79 -5.26 -17.71 -3.58
C GLY A 79 -5.71 -16.26 -3.75
N PHE A 80 -4.81 -15.34 -3.38
CA PHE A 80 -4.90 -13.93 -3.70
C PHE A 80 -3.59 -13.43 -4.29
N THR A 81 -3.68 -12.34 -5.05
CA THR A 81 -2.53 -11.56 -5.51
C THR A 81 -2.69 -10.13 -5.03
N TYR A 82 -1.63 -9.51 -4.53
CA TYR A 82 -1.64 -8.07 -4.23
C TYR A 82 -0.44 -7.36 -4.85
N LYS A 83 -0.61 -6.05 -5.04
CA LYS A 83 0.47 -5.09 -5.20
C LYS A 83 0.50 -4.16 -3.99
N MET A 84 1.67 -3.87 -3.47
CA MET A 84 1.87 -3.06 -2.28
C MET A 84 3.09 -2.16 -2.43
N MET A 85 3.02 -0.98 -1.84
CA MET A 85 4.12 -0.03 -1.70
C MET A 85 4.41 0.20 -0.21
N HIS A 86 5.68 0.17 0.16
CA HIS A 86 6.16 0.57 1.50
C HIS A 86 6.61 2.02 1.45
N LEU A 87 5.90 2.90 2.16
CA LEU A 87 6.26 4.32 2.24
C LEU A 87 6.93 4.60 3.59
N ASP A 88 8.19 5.01 3.54
CA ASP A 88 8.94 5.43 4.71
C ASP A 88 8.28 6.70 5.32
N PRO A 89 8.04 6.76 6.64
CA PRO A 89 7.39 7.91 7.26
C PRO A 89 8.14 9.24 7.06
N ALA A 90 9.47 9.23 7.04
CA ALA A 90 10.26 10.45 6.84
C ALA A 90 10.21 10.91 5.39
N TRP A 91 10.24 9.96 4.44
CA TRP A 91 9.98 10.25 3.02
C TRP A 91 8.59 10.84 2.83
N LEU A 92 7.55 10.21 3.41
CA LEU A 92 6.16 10.63 3.28
C LEU A 92 5.95 12.06 3.81
N LYS A 93 6.48 12.33 5.01
CA LYS A 93 6.43 13.66 5.62
C LYS A 93 7.07 14.72 4.71
N LYS A 94 8.27 14.46 4.20
CA LYS A 94 8.97 15.39 3.30
C LYS A 94 8.20 15.62 2.00
N SER A 95 7.58 14.58 1.45
CA SER A 95 6.75 14.70 0.25
C SER A 95 5.51 15.55 0.52
N TYR A 96 4.84 15.38 1.67
CA TYR A 96 3.70 16.22 2.04
C TYR A 96 4.08 17.69 2.27
N GLU A 97 5.25 17.99 2.84
CA GLU A 97 5.76 19.37 2.94
C GLU A 97 5.97 20.04 1.57
N GLY A 98 6.15 19.25 0.49
CA GLY A 98 6.25 19.75 -0.88
C GLY A 98 4.91 19.99 -1.58
N ILE A 99 3.83 19.35 -1.10
CA ILE A 99 2.49 19.37 -1.72
C ILE A 99 1.56 20.32 -0.97
N PHE A 100 1.59 20.28 0.36
CA PHE A 100 0.68 21.03 1.23
C PHE A 100 1.40 22.17 1.93
N ASN A 101 0.72 23.31 2.06
CA ASN A 101 1.25 24.48 2.79
C ASN A 101 1.18 24.32 4.32
N GLU A 102 0.33 23.41 4.80
CA GLU A 102 0.13 23.13 6.22
C GLU A 102 0.71 21.75 6.56
N PRO A 103 1.15 21.51 7.81
CA PRO A 103 1.60 20.20 8.25
C PRO A 103 0.48 19.16 8.15
N ILE A 104 0.68 18.16 7.29
CA ILE A 104 -0.21 17.01 7.10
C ILE A 104 0.53 15.74 7.51
N GLU A 105 -0.20 14.85 8.20
CA GLU A 105 0.20 13.46 8.42
C GLU A 105 -0.84 12.53 7.81
N LEU A 106 -0.38 11.38 7.33
CA LEU A 106 -1.29 10.33 6.88
C LEU A 106 -1.84 9.62 8.13
N ALA A 107 -3.16 9.59 8.26
CA ALA A 107 -3.85 8.79 9.25
C ALA A 107 -4.75 7.76 8.55
N ILE A 108 -4.44 6.49 8.72
CA ILE A 108 -5.21 5.36 8.20
C ILE A 108 -6.24 4.99 9.26
N GLU A 109 -7.42 5.60 9.18
CA GLU A 109 -8.53 5.28 10.07
C GLU A 109 -9.11 3.89 9.79
N SER A 110 -9.10 3.48 8.51
CA SER A 110 -9.63 2.20 8.05
C SER A 110 -8.59 1.43 7.25
N THR A 111 -8.34 0.20 7.68
CA THR A 111 -7.45 -0.76 7.01
C THR A 111 -7.95 -1.17 5.62
N LEU A 112 -9.25 -1.02 5.34
CA LEU A 112 -9.82 -1.21 4.01
C LEU A 112 -10.51 0.05 3.53
N ARG A 113 -10.32 0.35 2.24
CA ARG A 113 -11.05 1.40 1.55
C ARG A 113 -11.57 0.87 0.23
N SER A 114 -12.90 0.93 0.07
CA SER A 114 -13.58 0.58 -1.18
C SER A 114 -13.74 1.83 -2.04
N ASP A 115 -12.63 2.27 -2.62
CA ASP A 115 -12.56 3.46 -3.47
C ASP A 115 -11.88 3.07 -4.79
N PRO A 116 -12.66 2.88 -5.87
CA PRO A 116 -12.10 2.49 -7.16
C PRO A 116 -11.07 3.51 -7.67
N GLN A 117 -11.26 4.80 -7.45
CA GLN A 117 -10.34 5.83 -7.94
C GLN A 117 -8.98 5.71 -7.24
N LEU A 118 -8.99 5.57 -5.91
CA LEU A 118 -7.76 5.34 -5.14
C LEU A 118 -7.07 4.04 -5.54
N SER A 119 -7.82 2.96 -5.73
CA SER A 119 -7.28 1.67 -6.17
C SER A 119 -6.57 1.77 -7.53
N HIS A 120 -7.18 2.45 -8.51
CA HIS A 120 -6.55 2.69 -9.81
C HIS A 120 -5.29 3.56 -9.68
N LEU A 121 -5.31 4.56 -8.81
CA LEU A 121 -4.18 5.45 -8.59
C LEU A 121 -3.00 4.73 -7.92
N ILE A 122 -3.26 3.88 -6.92
CA ILE A 122 -2.25 3.01 -6.29
C ILE A 122 -1.62 2.08 -7.34
N LEU A 123 -2.44 1.37 -8.12
CA LEU A 123 -1.95 0.46 -9.15
C LEU A 123 -1.16 1.18 -10.25
N SER A 124 -1.60 2.37 -10.66
CA SER A 124 -0.90 3.18 -11.66
C SER A 124 0.45 3.65 -11.12
N THR A 125 0.47 4.18 -9.89
CA THR A 125 1.70 4.63 -9.23
C THR A 125 2.68 3.48 -9.06
N TYR A 126 2.22 2.32 -8.57
CA TYR A 126 3.02 1.10 -8.49
C TYR A 126 3.68 0.76 -9.83
N ASN A 127 2.90 0.73 -10.91
CA ASN A 127 3.42 0.37 -12.24
C ASN A 127 4.44 1.40 -12.76
N ILE A 128 4.19 2.69 -12.54
CA ILE A 128 5.09 3.77 -12.94
C ILE A 128 6.43 3.68 -12.19
N LEU A 129 6.41 3.38 -10.89
CA LEU A 129 7.61 3.22 -10.08
C LEU A 129 8.39 1.93 -10.41
N ASN A 130 7.67 0.84 -10.71
CA ASN A 130 8.28 -0.45 -11.01
C ASN A 130 8.95 -0.50 -12.39
N ASN A 131 8.54 0.38 -13.31
CA ASN A 131 9.03 0.43 -14.68
C ASN A 131 10.06 1.55 -14.88
N ASN A 132 10.75 1.53 -16.02
CA ASN A 132 11.74 2.54 -16.38
C ASN A 132 11.09 3.82 -16.96
N GLU A 133 10.13 4.37 -16.22
CA GLU A 133 9.42 5.60 -16.59
C GLU A 133 10.22 6.85 -16.25
N SER A 134 9.87 7.97 -16.88
CA SER A 134 10.54 9.25 -16.62
C SER A 134 10.29 9.76 -15.20
N GLN A 135 11.25 10.51 -14.65
CA GLN A 135 11.12 11.09 -13.31
C GLN A 135 9.86 11.97 -13.19
N LEU A 136 9.55 12.76 -14.21
CA LEU A 136 8.35 13.60 -14.24
C LEU A 136 7.06 12.79 -14.06
N MET A 137 6.95 11.61 -14.70
CA MET A 137 5.79 10.73 -14.54
C MET A 137 5.71 10.16 -13.13
N LYS A 138 6.85 9.77 -12.55
CA LYS A 138 6.92 9.28 -11.16
C LYS A 138 6.44 10.35 -10.20
N ASP A 139 6.98 11.56 -10.31
CA ASP A 139 6.62 12.71 -9.47
C ASP A 139 5.12 13.00 -9.60
N THR A 140 4.59 13.08 -10.83
CA THR A 140 3.15 13.36 -11.08
C THR A 140 2.23 12.34 -10.41
N TYR A 141 2.51 11.04 -10.56
CA TYR A 141 1.64 10.00 -9.99
C TYR A 141 1.78 9.89 -8.48
N LEU A 142 2.97 10.15 -7.94
CA LEU A 142 3.19 10.24 -6.50
C LEU A 142 2.42 11.41 -5.90
N ASP A 143 2.52 12.61 -6.49
CA ASP A 143 1.79 13.80 -6.02
C ASP A 143 0.28 13.54 -5.99
N LEU A 144 -0.27 13.03 -7.10
CA LEU A 144 -1.69 12.65 -7.17
C LEU A 144 -2.07 11.63 -6.10
N LEU A 145 -1.26 10.58 -5.91
CA LEU A 145 -1.51 9.56 -4.89
C LEU A 145 -1.54 10.19 -3.50
N LEU A 146 -0.53 10.99 -3.18
CA LEU A 146 -0.37 11.63 -1.89
C LEU A 146 -1.52 12.59 -1.57
N GLU A 147 -1.98 13.37 -2.55
CA GLU A 147 -3.18 14.21 -2.44
C GLU A 147 -4.45 13.42 -2.10
N ASN A 148 -4.58 12.19 -2.61
CA ASN A 148 -5.76 11.35 -2.39
C ASN A 148 -5.69 10.51 -1.10
N LEU A 149 -4.49 10.39 -0.52
CA LEU A 149 -4.25 9.74 0.77
C LEU A 149 -4.38 10.72 1.94
N GLY A 150 -3.87 11.95 1.78
CA GLY A 150 -3.81 12.94 2.84
C GLY A 150 -5.20 13.36 3.31
N ASN A 151 -5.53 13.04 4.56
CA ASN A 151 -6.72 13.54 5.25
C ASN A 151 -6.45 13.54 6.75
N THR A 152 -5.76 14.56 7.27
CA THR A 152 -5.92 15.14 8.63
C THR A 152 -4.90 16.28 8.82
N PRO A 153 -5.35 17.52 9.08
CA PRO A 153 -4.47 18.58 9.55
C PRO A 153 -3.91 18.24 10.95
N ILE A 154 -2.60 18.44 11.16
CA ILE A 154 -2.02 18.31 12.50
C ILE A 154 -2.43 19.55 13.32
N PHE A 155 -3.40 19.40 14.22
CA PHE A 155 -3.69 20.43 15.21
C PHE A 155 -2.75 20.25 16.41
N ASN A 156 -1.87 21.23 16.66
CA ASN A 156 -1.06 21.33 17.87
C ASN A 156 -1.91 21.70 19.10
#